data_AF-A0A0D9UXT5-F1
#
_entry.id   AF-A0A0D9UXT5-F1
#
_cell.length_a   1.000
_cell.length_b   1.000
_cell.length_c   1.000
_cell.angle_alpha   90.00
_cell.angle_beta   90.00
_cell.angle_gamma   90.00
#
_symmetry.space_group_name_H-M   'P 1'
#
loop_
_entity.id
_entity.type
_entity.pdbx_description
1 polymer ?
#
loop_
_entity_poly.entity_id
_entity_poly.type
_entity_poly.pdbx_seq_one_letter_code
_entity_poly.pdbx_strand_id
1 'polypeptide(L)'
;MGKMPANGRSARSTTAEESEYSLIITGLSTNATTADITIAKSPDGRYNLTEGWKEFITKADIKEGQTCAFHLYKKNGKVELMVMTL
;
A
#
# COMPACT_ATOMS: atom_id res chain seq x y z
N MET A 1 -13.61 42.96 29.08
CA MET A 1 -13.92 41.84 28.16
C MET A 1 -12.61 41.17 27.79
N GLY A 2 -12.53 39.85 27.97
CA GLY A 2 -11.29 39.07 27.96
C GLY A 2 -10.67 38.87 26.57
N LYS A 3 -9.37 38.58 26.57
CA LYS A 3 -8.53 38.22 25.42
C LYS A 3 -9.07 37.02 24.64
N MET A 4 -8.82 37.00 23.34
CA MET A 4 -8.57 35.77 22.59
C MET A 4 -7.23 35.92 21.82
N PRO A 5 -6.24 35.05 22.04
CA PRO A 5 -5.11 34.94 21.14
C PRO A 5 -5.54 34.18 19.88
N ALA A 6 -5.13 34.65 18.70
CA ALA A 6 -5.23 33.88 17.47
C ALA A 6 -4.27 32.69 17.58
N ASN A 7 -4.85 31.53 17.87
CA ASN A 7 -4.14 30.27 17.98
C ASN A 7 -3.47 29.95 16.64
N GLY A 8 -2.13 29.88 16.67
CA GLY A 8 -1.34 29.34 15.58
C GLY A 8 -1.73 27.90 15.28
N ARG A 9 -2.00 27.63 14.02
CA ARG A 9 -1.71 26.36 13.34
C ARG A 9 -1.30 26.69 11.91
N SER A 10 -0.13 27.31 11.76
CA SER A 10 0.59 27.15 10.49
C SER A 10 0.99 25.69 10.43
N ALA A 11 0.39 24.97 9.48
CA ALA A 11 0.59 23.55 9.25
C ALA A 11 2.09 23.24 9.38
N ARG A 12 2.43 22.34 10.30
CA ARG A 12 3.74 21.72 10.30
C ARG A 12 3.88 21.11 8.90
N SER A 13 4.71 21.73 8.08
CA SER A 13 5.17 21.16 6.84
C SER A 13 5.90 19.90 7.26
N THR A 14 5.22 18.76 7.19
CA THR A 14 5.85 17.47 7.40
C THR A 14 6.69 17.25 6.15
N THR A 15 7.93 17.72 6.23
CA THR A 15 9.01 17.37 5.33
C THR A 15 8.96 15.87 5.11
N ALA A 16 8.65 15.48 3.88
CA ALA A 16 8.65 14.10 3.43
C ALA A 16 10.10 13.61 3.39
N GLU A 17 10.63 13.28 4.57
CA GLU A 17 11.87 12.52 4.78
C GLU A 17 11.54 11.25 5.60
N GLU A 18 10.50 10.53 5.21
CA GLU A 18 10.21 9.18 5.73
C GLU A 18 10.05 8.19 4.58
N SER A 19 11.07 8.05 3.75
CA SER A 19 11.22 6.84 2.94
C SER A 19 12.45 6.12 3.43
N GLU A 20 12.33 5.27 4.44
CA GLU A 20 13.49 4.45 4.80
C GLU A 20 13.45 3.03 4.24
N TYR A 21 12.30 2.41 3.97
CA TYR A 21 12.29 1.10 3.32
C TYR A 21 11.03 0.87 2.49
N SER A 22 11.22 0.67 1.18
CA SER A 22 10.19 0.14 0.28
C SER A 22 10.60 -1.25 -0.19
N LEU A 23 9.68 -2.22 -0.11
CA LEU A 23 9.90 -3.57 -0.63
C LEU A 23 9.07 -3.74 -1.91
N ILE A 24 9.72 -4.21 -2.98
CA ILE A 24 9.01 -4.65 -4.18
C ILE A 24 8.70 -6.15 -4.02
N ILE A 25 7.43 -6.50 -4.17
CA ILE A 25 6.94 -7.87 -4.21
C ILE A 25 6.30 -8.17 -5.57
N THR A 26 6.37 -9.42 -5.99
CA THR A 26 5.62 -9.86 -7.17
C THR A 26 4.20 -10.26 -6.74
N GLY A 27 3.20 -9.54 -7.23
CA GLY A 27 1.79 -9.87 -7.10
C GLY A 27 1.37 -10.90 -8.14
N LEU A 28 0.55 -11.87 -7.74
CA LEU A 28 -0.04 -12.89 -8.62
C LEU A 28 -1.53 -13.00 -8.34
N SER A 29 -2.33 -13.12 -9.39
CA SER A 29 -3.77 -13.41 -9.29
C SER A 29 -4.10 -14.79 -9.86
N THR A 30 -5.29 -15.32 -9.51
CA THR A 30 -5.83 -16.56 -10.08
C THR A 30 -6.03 -16.50 -11.60
N ASN A 31 -6.19 -15.29 -12.16
CA ASN A 31 -6.30 -15.04 -13.60
C ASN A 31 -4.94 -14.93 -14.31
N ALA A 32 -3.86 -15.45 -13.70
CA ALA A 32 -2.48 -15.39 -14.20
C ALA A 32 -1.92 -13.98 -14.46
N THR A 33 -2.58 -12.93 -13.95
CA THR A 33 -2.02 -11.57 -13.97
C THR A 33 -0.93 -11.46 -12.93
N THR A 34 0.21 -10.89 -13.32
CA THR A 34 1.32 -10.56 -12.42
C THR A 34 1.69 -9.08 -12.51
N ALA A 35 2.20 -8.52 -11.43
CA ALA A 35 2.72 -7.16 -11.37
C ALA A 35 3.75 -7.00 -10.26
N ASP A 36 4.70 -6.09 -10.43
CA ASP A 36 5.52 -5.63 -9.32
C ASP A 36 4.71 -4.62 -8.49
N ILE A 37 4.64 -4.85 -7.17
CA ILE A 37 3.88 -4.02 -6.24
C ILE A 37 4.83 -3.53 -5.15
N THR A 38 4.80 -2.23 -4.89
CA THR A 38 5.58 -1.62 -3.82
C THR A 38 4.81 -1.68 -2.49
N ILE A 39 5.49 -2.14 -1.44
CA ILE A 39 5.06 -2.01 -0.05
C ILE A 39 5.81 -0.82 0.56
N ALA A 40 5.08 0.19 1.02
CA ALA A 40 5.64 1.35 1.72
C ALA A 40 5.05 1.50 3.12
N LYS A 41 5.89 1.86 4.09
CA LYS A 41 5.44 2.17 5.46
C LYS A 41 4.95 3.62 5.52
N SER A 42 3.75 3.86 6.05
CA SER A 42 3.23 5.20 6.30
C SER A 42 3.64 5.72 7.68
N PRO A 43 3.57 7.05 7.93
CA PRO A 43 3.94 7.66 9.21
C PRO A 43 3.13 7.14 10.41
N ASP A 44 1.92 6.63 10.16
CA ASP A 44 1.07 6.00 11.19
C ASP A 44 1.46 4.54 11.51
N GLY A 45 2.55 4.06 10.92
CA GLY A 45 3.10 2.72 11.15
C GLY A 45 2.50 1.60 10.31
N ARG A 46 1.56 1.90 9.40
CA ARG A 46 0.96 0.89 8.51
C ARG A 46 1.86 0.59 7.31
N TYR A 47 1.71 -0.60 6.75
CA TYR A 47 2.31 -0.98 5.47
C TYR A 47 1.22 -0.98 4.40
N ASN A 48 1.46 -0.25 3.31
CA ASN A 48 0.49 -0.05 2.24
C ASN A 48 1.03 -0.63 0.93
N LEU A 49 0.15 -1.29 0.18
CA LEU A 49 0.38 -1.60 -1.23
C LEU A 49 0.18 -0.30 -2.02
N THR A 50 1.24 0.22 -2.64
CA THR A 50 1.23 1.52 -3.30
C THR A 50 1.34 1.37 -4.82
N GLU A 51 2.52 1.63 -5.38
CA GLU A 51 2.77 1.55 -6.82
C GLU A 51 2.50 0.14 -7.35
N GLY A 52 1.87 0.05 -8.52
CA GLY A 52 1.52 -1.20 -9.20
C GLY A 52 0.26 -1.90 -8.69
N TRP A 53 -0.23 -1.56 -7.48
CA TRP A 53 -1.42 -2.20 -6.89
C TRP A 53 -2.69 -1.91 -7.70
N LYS A 54 -2.92 -0.65 -8.07
CA LYS A 54 -4.14 -0.22 -8.77
C LYS A 54 -4.24 -0.86 -10.16
N GLU A 55 -3.14 -0.90 -10.89
CA GLU A 55 -3.06 -1.54 -12.20
C GLU A 55 -3.24 -3.06 -12.09
N PHE A 56 -2.65 -3.67 -11.04
CA PHE A 56 -2.81 -5.10 -10.76
C PHE A 56 -4.27 -5.49 -10.53
N ILE A 57 -4.99 -4.82 -9.62
CA ILE A 57 -6.39 -5.16 -9.31
C ILE A 57 -7.30 -4.94 -10.53
N THR A 58 -7.00 -3.92 -11.35
CA THR A 58 -7.76 -3.64 -12.58
C THR A 58 -7.59 -4.79 -13.58
N LYS A 59 -6.35 -5.25 -13.81
CA LYS A 59 -6.07 -6.38 -14.71
C LYS A 59 -6.57 -7.71 -14.17
N ALA A 60 -6.57 -7.88 -12.85
CA ALA A 60 -7.09 -9.07 -12.19
C ALA A 60 -8.63 -9.11 -12.10
N ASP A 61 -9.33 -8.07 -12.56
CA ASP A 61 -10.79 -7.89 -12.45
C ASP A 61 -11.32 -7.96 -11.00
N ILE A 62 -10.52 -7.47 -10.05
CA ILE A 62 -10.92 -7.39 -8.64
C ILE A 62 -11.73 -6.11 -8.44
N LYS A 63 -12.95 -6.26 -7.93
CA LYS A 63 -13.95 -5.21 -7.77
C LYS A 63 -14.23 -4.92 -6.31
N GLU A 64 -14.70 -3.71 -6.03
CA GLU A 64 -15.19 -3.35 -4.71
C GLU A 64 -16.31 -4.30 -4.25
N GLY A 65 -16.30 -4.65 -2.96
CA GLY A 65 -17.23 -5.60 -2.38
C GLY A 65 -16.82 -7.08 -2.50
N GLN A 66 -15.79 -7.41 -3.29
CA GLN A 66 -15.23 -8.76 -3.30
C GLN A 66 -14.35 -9.01 -2.08
N THR A 67 -14.40 -10.24 -1.56
CA THR A 67 -13.48 -10.68 -0.51
C THR A 67 -12.21 -11.21 -1.17
N CYS A 68 -11.05 -10.73 -0.71
CA CYS A 68 -9.76 -11.22 -1.18
C CYS A 68 -9.03 -11.97 -0.06
N ALA A 69 -8.47 -13.12 -0.39
CA ALA A 69 -7.48 -13.81 0.42
C ALA A 69 -6.07 -13.45 -0.07
N PHE A 70 -5.19 -13.12 0.86
CA PHE A 70 -3.80 -12.77 0.61
C PHE A 70 -2.89 -13.87 1.14
N HIS A 71 -2.08 -14.46 0.26
CA HIS A 71 -1.06 -15.43 0.63
C HIS A 71 0.32 -14.88 0.32
N LEU A 72 1.10 -14.63 1.37
CA LEU A 72 2.48 -14.20 1.25
C LEU A 72 3.41 -15.40 1.45
N TYR A 73 4.28 -15.68 0.49
CA TYR A 73 5.22 -16.80 0.58
C TYR A 73 6.56 -16.47 -0.04
N LYS A 74 7.59 -17.25 0.32
CA LYS A 74 8.93 -17.15 -0.27
C LYS A 74 9.10 -18.20 -1.35
N LYS A 75 9.58 -17.80 -2.53
CA LYS A 75 9.91 -18.68 -3.64
C LYS A 75 11.20 -18.21 -4.30
N ASN A 76 12.19 -19.11 -4.41
CA ASN A 76 13.50 -18.82 -4.99
C ASN A 76 14.18 -17.56 -4.40
N GLY A 77 14.06 -17.37 -3.09
CA GLY A 77 14.62 -16.20 -2.38
C GLY A 77 13.85 -14.90 -2.55
N LYS A 78 12.77 -14.89 -3.33
CA LYS A 78 11.87 -13.73 -3.52
C LYS A 78 10.59 -13.90 -2.70
N VAL A 79 10.01 -12.78 -2.27
CA VAL A 79 8.69 -12.76 -1.64
C VAL A 79 7.64 -12.54 -2.72
N GLU A 80 6.64 -13.42 -2.77
CA GLU A 80 5.51 -13.35 -3.69
C GLU A 80 4.22 -13.15 -2.88
N LEU A 81 3.29 -12.37 -3.44
CA LEU A 81 1.95 -12.14 -2.91
C LEU A 81 0.92 -12.71 -3.88
N MET A 82 0.27 -13.81 -3.51
CA MET A 82 -0.89 -14.31 -4.24
C MET A 82 -2.17 -13.68 -3.69
N VAL A 83 -2.98 -13.13 -4.58
CA VAL A 83 -4.29 -12.53 -4.28
C VAL A 83 -5.36 -13.36 -4.96
N MET A 84 -6.28 -13.90 -4.17
CA MET A 84 -7.39 -14.72 -4.65
C MET A 84 -8.70 -14.04 -4.29
N THR A 85 -9.62 -13.96 -5.24
CA THR A 85 -11.02 -13.58 -4.97
C THR A 85 -11.80 -14.80 -4.49
N LEU A 86 -12.63 -14.62 -3.47
CA LEU A 86 -13.50 -15.65 -2.88
C LEU A 86 -14.96 -15.50 -3.36
#